data_AF-A0A212PHE2-F1
#
_entry.id   AF-A0A212PHE2-F1
#
_cell.length_a   1.000
_cell.length_b   1.000
_cell.length_c   1.000
_cell.angle_alpha   90.00
_cell.angle_beta   90.00
_cell.angle_gamma   90.00
#
_symmetry.space_group_name_H-M   'P 1'
#
loop_
_entity.id
_entity.type
_entity.pdbx_description
1 polymer ?
#
loop_
_entity_poly.entity_id
_entity_poly.type
_entity_poly.pdbx_seq_one_letter_code
_entity_poly.pdbx_strand_id
1 'polypeptide(L)'
;MAIPDYQACMLPLLRLASDGNEHQLKDATGPLAKEFDLTEDELRKFLPSGLQPVFINRVAWARTYLGKAGLLCSTRRGFFKITPKGLELVNGGISELNTKFLEQYPEFQEFKAGRGEVRSQDRIVTVTVPEDTETAVNDETEIRKSYHIQALLARIGEKMGFSIWLPRSDRGNVTREWTPAGSTLLDVLPLNYDDTTIRTIEQIDVIWLKKRSIVRAFEVEHTTSVYSGLLRMADLLALQPNMDIHLHIVAPSTRRDKVFQEIQRPVFSLLDRAPLYECCSYISYDSMEQLAQERHLEHLSDSVLDEYSEWAE
;
A
#
# COMPACT_ATOMS: atom_id res chain seq x y z
N MET A 1 32.32 -0.88 4.22
CA MET A 1 32.08 -0.84 2.76
C MET A 1 30.75 -0.14 2.51
N ALA A 2 30.23 -0.06 1.29
CA ALA A 2 28.84 0.38 1.12
C ALA A 2 27.92 -0.79 1.53
N ILE A 3 26.84 -0.51 2.28
CA ILE A 3 25.79 -1.51 2.53
C ILE A 3 25.24 -1.94 1.16
N PRO A 4 25.20 -3.25 0.84
CA PRO A 4 24.76 -3.74 -0.46
C PRO A 4 23.33 -3.31 -0.74
N ASP A 5 22.99 -3.09 -2.01
CA ASP A 5 21.62 -2.83 -2.40
C ASP A 5 20.77 -4.12 -2.41
N TYR A 6 19.48 -3.99 -2.72
CA TYR A 6 18.57 -5.13 -2.73
C TYR A 6 18.87 -6.12 -3.88
N GLN A 7 19.46 -5.66 -4.99
CA GLN A 7 19.82 -6.52 -6.12
C GLN A 7 20.99 -7.43 -5.74
N ALA A 8 22.03 -6.86 -5.13
CA ALA A 8 23.15 -7.62 -4.59
C ALA A 8 22.70 -8.70 -3.58
N CYS A 9 21.66 -8.42 -2.80
CA CYS A 9 21.10 -9.38 -1.84
C CYS A 9 20.31 -10.55 -2.49
N MET A 10 19.91 -10.47 -3.78
CA MET A 10 19.06 -11.47 -4.42
C MET A 10 19.72 -12.85 -4.51
N LEU A 11 20.94 -12.91 -5.05
CA LEU A 11 21.62 -14.18 -5.26
C LEU A 11 22.01 -14.87 -3.94
N PRO A 12 22.63 -14.18 -2.95
CA PRO A 12 22.89 -14.75 -1.63
C PRO A 12 21.64 -15.27 -0.94
N LEU A 13 20.52 -14.54 -1.02
CA LEU A 13 19.26 -14.97 -0.43
C LEU A 13 18.70 -16.22 -1.10
N LEU A 14 18.78 -16.31 -2.42
CA LEU A 14 18.33 -17.48 -3.18
C LEU A 14 19.22 -18.71 -2.88
N ARG A 15 20.54 -18.50 -2.74
CA ARG A 15 21.49 -19.55 -2.34
C ARG A 15 21.24 -20.03 -0.92
N LEU A 16 20.94 -19.13 0.02
CA LEU A 16 20.58 -19.51 1.39
C LEU A 16 19.38 -20.47 1.41
N ALA A 17 18.37 -20.21 0.57
CA ALA A 17 17.17 -21.05 0.48
C ALA A 17 17.35 -22.34 -0.34
N SER A 18 18.52 -22.55 -0.97
CA SER A 18 18.77 -23.71 -1.84
C SER A 18 18.87 -25.04 -1.09
N ASP A 19 18.91 -25.01 0.23
CA ASP A 19 18.78 -26.20 1.09
C ASP A 19 17.38 -26.85 1.02
N GLY A 20 16.42 -26.19 0.38
CA GLY A 20 15.05 -26.68 0.23
C GLY A 20 14.20 -26.58 1.50
N ASN A 21 14.70 -25.96 2.57
CA ASN A 21 13.97 -25.76 3.81
C ASN A 21 13.14 -24.48 3.78
N GLU A 22 12.23 -24.35 4.73
CA GLU A 22 11.52 -23.10 5.00
C GLU A 22 12.41 -22.20 5.88
N HIS A 23 12.57 -20.94 5.48
CA HIS A 23 13.38 -19.94 6.17
C HIS A 23 12.54 -18.76 6.65
N GLN A 24 12.87 -18.22 7.82
CA GLN A 24 12.29 -16.96 8.28
C GLN A 24 13.12 -15.79 7.76
N LEU A 25 12.47 -14.73 7.26
CA LEU A 25 13.16 -13.54 6.73
C LEU A 25 14.09 -12.88 7.76
N LYS A 26 13.67 -12.85 9.04
CA LYS A 26 14.47 -12.27 10.12
C LYS A 26 15.78 -13.04 10.35
N ASP A 27 15.74 -14.36 10.18
CA ASP A 27 16.87 -15.26 10.43
C ASP A 27 17.84 -15.29 9.24
N ALA A 28 17.36 -14.93 8.04
CA ALA A 28 18.18 -14.80 6.84
C ALA A 28 19.14 -13.60 6.88
N THR A 29 18.83 -12.54 7.63
CA THR A 29 19.67 -11.33 7.71
C THR A 29 21.06 -11.63 8.26
N GLY A 30 21.18 -12.47 9.29
CA GLY A 30 22.46 -12.76 9.94
C GLY A 30 23.47 -13.45 9.02
N PRO A 31 23.11 -14.57 8.37
CA PRO A 31 23.96 -15.23 7.38
C PRO A 31 24.36 -14.31 6.21
N LEU A 32 23.41 -13.55 5.66
CA LEU A 32 23.70 -12.62 4.56
C LEU A 32 24.64 -11.49 5.02
N ALA A 33 24.48 -10.96 6.24
CA ALA A 33 25.37 -9.94 6.78
C ALA A 33 26.82 -10.43 6.87
N LYS A 34 27.02 -11.70 7.24
CA LYS A 34 28.34 -12.34 7.27
C LYS A 34 28.92 -12.51 5.87
N GLU A 35 28.10 -12.87 4.89
CA GLU A 35 28.54 -13.02 3.50
C GLU A 35 29.02 -11.68 2.88
N PHE A 36 28.44 -10.55 3.32
CA PHE A 36 28.83 -9.21 2.90
C PHE A 36 29.86 -8.53 3.81
N ASP A 37 30.39 -9.24 4.82
CA ASP A 37 31.33 -8.70 5.82
C ASP A 37 30.85 -7.39 6.48
N LEU A 38 29.55 -7.29 6.79
CA LEU A 38 28.97 -6.08 7.39
C LEU A 38 29.35 -5.92 8.86
N THR A 39 29.74 -4.70 9.21
CA THR A 39 30.02 -4.30 10.59
C THR A 39 28.73 -4.08 11.39
N GLU A 40 28.83 -4.15 12.73
CA GLU A 40 27.74 -3.81 13.65
C GLU A 40 27.19 -2.39 13.40
N ASP A 41 28.07 -1.42 13.12
CA ASP A 41 27.65 -0.05 12.83
C ASP A 41 26.86 0.04 11.53
N GLU A 42 27.24 -0.72 10.49
CA GLU A 42 26.50 -0.78 9.23
C GLU A 42 25.14 -1.49 9.41
N LEU A 43 25.06 -2.53 10.22
CA LEU A 43 23.81 -3.20 10.56
C LEU A 43 22.86 -2.32 11.38
N ARG A 44 23.40 -1.35 12.13
CA ARG A 44 22.64 -0.36 12.90
C ARG A 44 22.32 0.92 12.12
N LYS A 45 22.78 1.07 10.87
CA LYS A 45 22.37 2.21 10.04
C LYS A 45 20.90 2.08 9.69
N PHE A 46 20.14 3.10 10.04
CA PHE A 46 18.73 3.22 9.68
C PHE A 46 18.57 3.90 8.32
N LEU A 47 17.46 3.61 7.65
CA LEU A 47 16.99 4.41 6.53
C LEU A 47 16.80 5.87 6.95
N PRO A 48 16.79 6.83 6.01
CA PRO A 48 16.50 8.24 6.31
C PRO A 48 15.18 8.45 7.07
N SER A 49 14.22 7.52 6.92
CA SER A 49 12.96 7.51 7.66
C SER A 49 13.09 7.15 9.15
N GLY A 50 14.23 6.62 9.59
CA GLY A 50 14.50 6.23 10.98
C GLY A 50 13.81 4.94 11.45
N LEU A 51 12.95 4.33 10.63
CA LEU A 51 12.07 3.23 11.06
C LEU A 51 12.68 1.83 10.92
N GLN A 52 13.61 1.64 9.98
CA GLN A 52 14.19 0.32 9.72
C GLN A 52 15.69 0.38 9.44
N PRO A 53 16.46 -0.63 9.88
CA PRO A 53 17.82 -0.82 9.43
C PRO A 53 17.89 -1.01 7.91
N VAL A 54 18.84 -0.33 7.26
CA VAL A 54 18.99 -0.33 5.80
C VAL A 54 19.13 -1.76 5.27
N PHE A 55 19.98 -2.57 5.89
CA PHE A 55 20.27 -3.91 5.38
C PHE A 55 19.07 -4.87 5.48
N ILE A 56 18.29 -4.80 6.57
CA ILE A 56 17.05 -5.60 6.72
C ILE A 56 16.07 -5.26 5.59
N ASN A 57 15.94 -3.98 5.26
CA ASN A 57 15.11 -3.52 4.15
C ASN A 57 15.58 -4.10 2.81
N ARG A 58 16.89 -4.13 2.55
CA ARG A 58 17.46 -4.70 1.30
C ARG A 58 17.19 -6.20 1.15
N VAL A 59 17.30 -6.97 2.23
CA VAL A 59 16.99 -8.41 2.25
C VAL A 59 15.49 -8.65 2.01
N ALA A 60 14.62 -7.83 2.59
CA ALA A 60 13.17 -7.92 2.37
C ALA A 60 12.77 -7.63 0.91
N TRP A 61 13.43 -6.66 0.27
CA TRP A 61 13.24 -6.34 -1.14
C TRP A 61 13.71 -7.45 -2.06
N ALA A 62 14.90 -8.01 -1.81
CA ALA A 62 15.41 -9.17 -2.52
C ALA A 62 14.40 -10.33 -2.50
N ARG A 63 13.90 -10.67 -1.30
CA ARG A 63 12.88 -11.72 -1.12
C ARG A 63 11.61 -11.45 -1.94
N THR A 64 11.16 -10.19 -1.97
CA THR A 64 9.95 -9.78 -2.69
C THR A 64 10.11 -9.98 -4.20
N TYR A 65 11.21 -9.50 -4.77
CA TYR A 65 11.47 -9.58 -6.21
C TYR A 65 11.64 -11.04 -6.68
N LEU A 66 12.41 -11.84 -5.92
CA LEU A 66 12.54 -13.27 -6.18
C LEU A 66 11.20 -14.01 -6.10
N GLY A 67 10.33 -13.61 -5.16
CA GLY A 67 8.98 -14.15 -5.03
C GLY A 67 8.10 -13.80 -6.24
N LYS A 68 8.15 -12.56 -6.70
CA LYS A 68 7.42 -12.10 -7.90
C LYS A 68 7.93 -12.75 -9.19
N ALA A 69 9.19 -13.17 -9.23
CA ALA A 69 9.75 -13.97 -10.32
C ALA A 69 9.44 -15.48 -10.22
N GLY A 70 8.78 -15.91 -9.14
CA GLY A 70 8.49 -17.33 -8.89
C GLY A 70 9.70 -18.17 -8.51
N LEU A 71 10.82 -17.55 -8.10
CA LEU A 71 12.05 -18.24 -7.66
C LEU A 71 11.99 -18.61 -6.18
N LEU A 72 11.22 -17.83 -5.39
CA LEU A 72 10.85 -18.14 -4.02
C LEU A 72 9.32 -18.18 -3.89
N CYS A 73 8.81 -18.90 -2.90
CA CYS A 73 7.39 -18.85 -2.53
C CYS A 73 7.21 -18.47 -1.06
N SER A 74 6.09 -17.82 -0.75
CA SER A 74 5.69 -17.58 0.64
C SER A 74 4.91 -18.78 1.15
N THR A 75 5.37 -19.38 2.24
CA THR A 75 4.67 -20.51 2.88
C THR A 75 3.70 -20.04 3.97
N ARG A 76 4.11 -19.03 4.75
CA ARG A 76 3.32 -18.33 5.77
C ARG A 76 3.93 -16.96 6.07
N ARG A 77 3.25 -16.13 6.88
CA ARG A 77 3.69 -14.75 7.19
C ARG A 77 5.14 -14.73 7.68
N GLY A 78 6.01 -14.03 6.96
CA GLY A 78 7.42 -13.86 7.30
C GLY A 78 8.34 -15.04 6.94
N PHE A 79 7.81 -16.11 6.36
CA PHE A 79 8.58 -17.29 5.94
C PHE A 79 8.60 -17.43 4.41
N PHE A 80 9.64 -18.07 3.88
CA PHE A 80 9.80 -18.36 2.45
C PHE A 80 10.53 -19.68 2.23
N LYS A 81 10.39 -20.21 1.02
CA LYS A 81 11.08 -21.42 0.57
C LYS A 81 11.44 -21.28 -0.92
N ILE A 82 12.51 -21.94 -1.35
CA ILE A 82 12.88 -21.99 -2.77
C ILE A 82 11.89 -22.81 -3.59
N THR A 83 11.57 -22.36 -4.80
CA THR A 83 10.76 -23.13 -5.75
C THR A 83 11.65 -24.07 -6.57
N PRO A 84 11.08 -25.07 -7.27
CA PRO A 84 11.85 -25.89 -8.22
C PRO A 84 12.61 -25.03 -9.25
N LYS A 85 11.96 -23.98 -9.78
CA LYS A 85 12.54 -23.00 -10.72
C LYS A 85 13.73 -22.24 -10.10
N GLY A 86 13.62 -21.82 -8.84
CA GLY A 86 14.72 -21.20 -8.11
C GLY A 86 15.89 -22.15 -7.87
N LEU A 87 15.59 -23.41 -7.56
CA LEU A 87 16.61 -24.43 -7.29
C LEU A 87 17.38 -24.81 -8.57
N GLU A 88 16.69 -24.96 -9.70
CA GLU A 88 17.31 -25.16 -11.01
C GLU A 88 18.25 -24.00 -11.36
N LEU A 89 17.84 -22.76 -11.10
CA LEU A 89 18.64 -21.58 -11.36
C LEU A 89 19.96 -21.57 -10.56
N VAL A 90 19.90 -21.92 -9.27
CA VAL A 90 21.10 -22.01 -8.42
C VAL A 90 22.01 -23.16 -8.87
N ASN A 91 21.44 -24.32 -9.16
CA ASN A 91 22.18 -25.49 -9.63
C ASN A 91 22.80 -25.29 -11.02
N GLY A 92 22.23 -24.41 -11.84
CA GLY A 92 22.75 -23.99 -13.13
C GLY A 92 24.00 -23.10 -13.05
N GLY A 93 24.48 -22.76 -11.84
CA GLY A 93 25.74 -22.05 -11.64
C GLY A 93 25.66 -20.54 -11.88
N ILE A 94 24.50 -19.93 -11.63
CA ILE A 94 24.32 -18.48 -11.79
C ILE A 94 25.32 -17.68 -10.92
N SER A 95 25.99 -16.71 -11.57
CA SER A 95 26.99 -15.84 -10.94
C SER A 95 26.44 -14.48 -10.54
N GLU A 96 25.39 -14.00 -11.20
CA GLU A 96 24.77 -12.70 -10.93
C GLU A 96 23.25 -12.78 -11.12
N LEU A 97 22.49 -12.16 -10.21
CA LEU A 97 21.05 -12.06 -10.27
C LEU A 97 20.65 -10.62 -9.97
N ASN A 98 20.00 -9.97 -10.94
CA ASN A 98 19.58 -8.58 -10.86
C ASN A 98 18.18 -8.40 -11.46
N THR A 99 17.61 -7.20 -11.35
CA THR A 99 16.23 -6.95 -11.83
C THR A 99 16.07 -7.22 -13.32
N LYS A 100 17.09 -6.90 -14.14
CA LYS A 100 17.09 -7.18 -15.59
C LYS A 100 17.08 -8.68 -15.89
N PHE A 101 17.70 -9.50 -15.04
CA PHE A 101 17.61 -10.95 -15.16
C PHE A 101 16.19 -11.44 -14.86
N LEU A 102 15.54 -10.89 -13.83
CA LEU A 102 14.18 -11.31 -13.46
C LEU A 102 13.12 -11.01 -14.53
N GLU A 103 13.38 -10.02 -15.40
CA GLU A 103 12.53 -9.67 -16.55
C GLU A 103 12.33 -10.81 -17.55
N GLN A 104 13.13 -11.88 -17.53
CA GLN A 104 12.86 -13.05 -18.37
C GLN A 104 11.64 -13.86 -17.91
N TYR A 105 11.16 -13.65 -16.69
CA TYR A 105 10.05 -14.40 -16.11
C TYR A 105 8.71 -13.72 -16.36
N PRO A 106 7.74 -14.39 -17.00
CA PRO A 106 6.42 -13.81 -17.29
C PRO A 106 5.71 -13.25 -16.05
N GLU A 107 5.81 -13.93 -14.92
CA GLU A 107 5.17 -13.50 -13.66
C GLU A 107 5.80 -12.21 -13.11
N PHE A 108 7.10 -12.02 -13.36
CA PHE A 108 7.81 -10.80 -13.01
C PHE A 108 7.47 -9.66 -13.97
N GLN A 109 7.29 -9.97 -15.26
CA GLN A 109 6.81 -9.01 -16.24
C GLN A 109 5.38 -8.58 -15.94
N GLU A 110 4.48 -9.49 -15.56
CA GLU A 110 3.13 -9.15 -15.07
C GLU A 110 3.19 -8.31 -13.80
N PHE A 111 4.11 -8.59 -12.88
CA PHE A 111 4.33 -7.73 -11.71
C PHE A 111 4.82 -6.32 -12.10
N LYS A 112 5.64 -6.19 -13.14
CA LYS A 112 6.04 -4.88 -13.69
C LYS A 112 4.92 -4.23 -14.52
N ALA A 113 4.11 -4.99 -15.25
CA ALA A 113 3.04 -4.50 -16.12
C ALA A 113 1.78 -4.13 -15.32
N GLY A 114 1.52 -4.83 -14.22
CA GLY A 114 0.59 -4.41 -13.16
C GLY A 114 1.06 -3.15 -12.41
N ARG A 115 2.23 -2.61 -12.76
CA ARG A 115 2.68 -1.25 -12.43
C ARG A 115 2.49 -0.27 -13.61
N GLY A 116 1.57 -0.56 -14.54
CA GLY A 116 0.94 0.40 -15.45
C GLY A 116 1.20 0.18 -16.94
N GLU A 117 0.15 -0.19 -17.68
CA GLU A 117 -0.10 0.31 -19.04
C GLU A 117 -1.59 0.67 -19.17
N VAL A 118 -1.91 1.97 -19.24
CA VAL A 118 -3.21 2.45 -19.71
C VAL A 118 -2.99 3.08 -21.07
N ARG A 119 -3.64 2.54 -22.10
CA ARG A 119 -3.62 3.11 -23.45
C ARG A 119 -4.75 4.14 -23.58
N SER A 120 -4.39 5.38 -23.87
CA SER A 120 -5.29 6.35 -24.50
C SER A 120 -4.57 7.04 -25.66
N GLN A 121 -5.33 7.42 -26.69
CA GLN A 121 -4.84 7.81 -28.00
C GLN A 121 -3.93 9.06 -27.94
N ASP A 122 -2.74 8.93 -28.55
CA ASP A 122 -1.83 9.99 -29.02
C ASP A 122 -0.71 10.59 -28.15
N ARG A 123 -0.35 10.07 -26.97
CA ARG A 123 0.97 10.38 -26.37
C ARG A 123 1.59 9.20 -25.60
N ILE A 124 2.79 8.79 -26.00
CA ILE A 124 3.63 7.88 -25.22
C ILE A 124 4.30 8.70 -24.11
N VAL A 125 3.77 8.60 -22.89
CA VAL A 125 4.47 9.10 -21.70
C VAL A 125 5.13 7.91 -21.02
N THR A 126 6.46 7.84 -21.09
CA THR A 126 7.23 6.83 -20.35
C THR A 126 7.16 7.18 -18.86
N VAL A 127 6.29 6.48 -18.12
CA VAL A 127 6.18 6.63 -16.67
C VAL A 127 7.11 5.63 -16.00
N THR A 128 8.25 6.10 -15.49
CA THR A 128 9.02 5.36 -14.51
C THR A 128 8.28 5.48 -13.17
N VAL A 129 7.64 4.40 -12.72
CA VAL A 129 7.21 4.29 -11.32
C VAL A 129 8.49 4.37 -10.48
N PRO A 130 8.63 5.32 -9.53
CA PRO A 130 9.68 5.26 -8.52
C PRO A 130 9.67 3.84 -7.93
N GLU A 131 10.85 3.26 -7.73
CA GLU A 131 10.97 2.12 -6.82
C GLU A 131 10.59 2.61 -5.43
N ASP A 132 9.29 2.66 -5.15
CA ASP A 132 8.78 3.02 -3.86
C ASP A 132 9.09 1.84 -2.93
N THR A 133 10.28 1.93 -2.34
CA THR A 133 10.89 0.92 -1.47
C THR A 133 10.22 0.81 -0.09
N GLU A 134 8.90 0.99 -0.02
CA GLU A 134 8.11 0.70 1.17
C GLU A 134 7.54 -0.71 1.08
N THR A 135 8.31 -1.66 1.60
CA THR A 135 7.74 -2.91 2.10
C THR A 135 6.66 -2.54 3.12
N ALA A 136 5.45 -3.09 2.97
CA ALA A 136 4.47 -3.16 4.04
C ALA A 136 5.17 -3.71 5.30
N VAL A 137 5.56 -2.80 6.18
CA VAL A 137 6.23 -3.15 7.43
C VAL A 137 5.18 -3.85 8.26
N ASN A 138 5.38 -5.13 8.49
CA ASN A 138 4.45 -5.97 9.22
C ASN A 138 4.55 -5.72 10.74
N ASP A 139 4.74 -4.46 11.13
CA ASP A 139 4.71 -4.02 12.51
C ASP A 139 3.27 -4.15 12.99
N GLU A 140 3.04 -5.11 13.89
CA GLU A 140 1.71 -5.33 14.44
C GLU A 140 1.14 -4.07 15.10
N THR A 141 1.99 -3.16 15.57
CA THR A 141 1.53 -1.89 16.15
C THR A 141 0.97 -0.96 15.09
N GLU A 142 1.62 -0.85 13.93
CA GLU A 142 1.15 -0.02 12.81
C GLU A 142 -0.10 -0.60 12.13
N ILE A 143 -0.19 -1.93 12.02
CA ILE A 143 -1.41 -2.59 11.52
C ILE A 143 -2.60 -2.34 12.46
N ARG A 144 -2.38 -2.43 13.78
CA ARG A 144 -3.42 -2.14 14.76
C ARG A 144 -3.86 -0.68 14.69
N LYS A 145 -2.93 0.26 14.53
CA LYS A 145 -3.28 1.68 14.34
C LYS A 145 -4.09 1.91 13.05
N SER A 146 -3.78 1.22 11.96
CA SER A 146 -4.58 1.32 10.73
C SER A 146 -6.04 0.94 10.97
N TYR A 147 -6.28 -0.21 11.62
CA TYR A 147 -7.64 -0.63 11.98
C TYR A 147 -8.32 0.32 12.97
N HIS A 148 -7.56 0.90 13.91
CA HIS A 148 -8.07 1.92 14.82
C HIS A 148 -8.58 3.15 14.06
N ILE A 149 -7.80 3.69 13.12
CA ILE A 149 -8.18 4.85 12.31
C ILE A 149 -9.36 4.53 11.39
N GLN A 150 -9.38 3.35 10.75
CA GLN A 150 -10.53 2.90 9.96
C GLN A 150 -11.81 2.81 10.82
N ALA A 151 -11.71 2.30 12.05
CA ALA A 151 -12.84 2.24 12.99
C ALA A 151 -13.30 3.63 13.42
N LEU A 152 -12.38 4.56 13.60
CA LEU A 152 -12.66 5.95 13.95
C LEU A 152 -13.40 6.66 12.80
N LEU A 153 -12.93 6.51 11.56
CA LEU A 153 -13.61 6.99 10.36
C LEU A 153 -15.02 6.40 10.24
N ALA A 154 -15.17 5.10 10.45
CA ALA A 154 -16.48 4.45 10.40
C ALA A 154 -17.44 4.99 11.46
N ARG A 155 -16.96 5.21 12.69
CA ARG A 155 -17.74 5.78 13.79
C ARG A 155 -18.17 7.23 13.52
N ILE A 156 -17.28 8.05 12.97
CA ILE A 156 -17.61 9.43 12.58
C ILE A 156 -18.68 9.40 11.48
N GLY A 157 -18.46 8.64 10.42
CA GLY A 157 -19.42 8.54 9.31
C GLY A 157 -20.80 8.06 9.77
N GLU A 158 -20.84 7.06 10.66
CA GLU A 158 -22.09 6.58 11.27
C GLU A 158 -22.81 7.69 12.04
N LYS A 159 -22.10 8.41 12.93
CA LYS A 159 -22.67 9.54 13.69
C LYS A 159 -23.23 10.63 12.78
N MET A 160 -22.61 10.84 11.63
CA MET A 160 -23.04 11.81 10.62
C MET A 160 -24.16 11.27 9.70
N GLY A 161 -24.62 10.04 9.92
CA GLY A 161 -25.74 9.43 9.20
C GLY A 161 -25.38 8.81 7.85
N PHE A 162 -24.10 8.47 7.63
CA PHE A 162 -23.66 7.74 6.44
C PHE A 162 -23.76 6.23 6.64
N SER A 163 -24.02 5.52 5.53
CA SER A 163 -23.74 4.09 5.44
C SER A 163 -22.25 3.89 5.16
N ILE A 164 -21.67 2.87 5.77
CA ILE A 164 -20.23 2.61 5.74
C ILE A 164 -19.96 1.35 4.94
N TRP A 165 -19.00 1.41 4.03
CA TRP A 165 -18.37 0.25 3.43
C TRP A 165 -16.96 0.06 3.98
N LEU A 166 -16.60 -1.21 4.21
CA LEU A 166 -15.27 -1.66 4.58
C LEU A 166 -14.89 -2.90 3.74
N PRO A 167 -13.62 -3.04 3.33
CA PRO A 167 -13.11 -4.25 2.68
C PRO A 167 -13.36 -5.50 3.52
N ARG A 168 -13.69 -6.62 2.87
CA ARG A 168 -13.99 -7.88 3.57
C ARG A 168 -12.83 -8.37 4.44
N SER A 169 -11.59 -8.09 4.04
CA SER A 169 -10.38 -8.42 4.79
C SER A 169 -10.29 -7.71 6.14
N ASP A 170 -10.81 -6.48 6.22
CA ASP A 170 -10.54 -5.58 7.35
C ASP A 170 -11.73 -5.48 8.31
N ARG A 171 -12.96 -5.74 7.81
CA ARG A 171 -14.20 -5.76 8.60
C ARG A 171 -14.04 -6.43 9.97
N GLY A 172 -13.43 -7.61 10.03
CA GLY A 172 -13.30 -8.36 11.27
C GLY A 172 -12.42 -7.70 12.34
N ASN A 173 -11.42 -6.91 11.95
CA ASN A 173 -10.58 -6.18 12.88
C ASN A 173 -11.19 -4.82 13.24
N VAL A 174 -11.69 -4.08 12.24
CA VAL A 174 -12.33 -2.78 12.43
C VAL A 174 -13.57 -2.90 13.35
N THR A 175 -14.38 -3.94 13.15
CA THR A 175 -15.61 -4.13 13.95
C THR A 175 -15.36 -4.51 15.42
N ARG A 176 -14.11 -4.82 15.80
CA ARG A 176 -13.73 -5.02 17.22
C ARG A 176 -13.59 -3.70 17.96
N GLU A 177 -13.28 -2.61 17.24
CA GLU A 177 -13.08 -1.27 17.81
C GLU A 177 -14.28 -0.35 17.57
N TRP A 178 -15.11 -0.68 16.59
CA TRP A 178 -16.37 0.01 16.30
C TRP A 178 -17.49 -1.00 16.05
N THR A 179 -18.57 -0.92 16.82
CA THR A 179 -19.74 -1.77 16.64
C THR A 179 -20.79 -1.02 15.82
N PRO A 180 -21.06 -1.41 14.56
CA PRO A 180 -22.06 -0.74 13.73
C PRO A 180 -23.46 -0.88 14.32
N ALA A 181 -24.22 0.21 14.35
CA ALA A 181 -25.62 0.20 14.72
C ALA A 181 -26.49 -0.21 13.52
N GLY A 182 -27.40 -1.17 13.73
CA GLY A 182 -28.38 -1.56 12.71
C GLY A 182 -27.75 -1.97 11.38
N SER A 183 -28.16 -1.30 10.29
CA SER A 183 -27.70 -1.57 8.92
C SER A 183 -26.70 -0.53 8.39
N THR A 184 -25.95 0.12 9.28
CA THR A 184 -24.95 1.12 8.89
C THR A 184 -23.84 0.52 8.02
N LEU A 185 -23.33 -0.66 8.40
CA LEU A 185 -22.30 -1.36 7.64
C LEU A 185 -22.93 -2.13 6.46
N LEU A 186 -22.49 -1.82 5.24
CA LEU A 186 -23.01 -2.40 4.02
C LEU A 186 -22.36 -3.75 3.70
N ASP A 187 -23.17 -4.76 3.35
CA ASP A 187 -22.67 -6.07 2.91
C ASP A 187 -22.21 -6.09 1.46
N VAL A 188 -22.81 -5.26 0.61
CA VAL A 188 -22.47 -5.10 -0.81
C VAL A 188 -22.46 -3.61 -1.18
N LEU A 189 -21.44 -3.16 -1.91
CA LEU A 189 -21.42 -1.81 -2.46
C LEU A 189 -22.54 -1.64 -3.50
N PRO A 190 -23.43 -0.65 -3.36
CA PRO A 190 -24.59 -0.47 -4.24
C PRO A 190 -24.23 0.21 -5.58
N LEU A 191 -23.18 -0.27 -6.26
CA LEU A 191 -22.68 0.25 -7.54
C LEU A 191 -23.19 -0.60 -8.71
N ASN A 192 -23.48 0.02 -9.85
CA ASN A 192 -23.99 -0.65 -11.05
C ASN A 192 -22.87 -0.83 -12.11
N TYR A 193 -21.83 -1.59 -11.79
CA TYR A 193 -20.69 -1.86 -12.69
C TYR A 193 -20.41 -3.36 -12.78
N ASP A 194 -19.53 -3.76 -13.71
CA ASP A 194 -19.06 -5.14 -13.82
C ASP A 194 -18.20 -5.55 -12.62
N ASP A 195 -18.12 -6.86 -12.36
CA ASP A 195 -17.43 -7.44 -11.21
C ASP A 195 -15.93 -7.12 -11.16
N THR A 196 -15.27 -6.93 -12.31
CA THR A 196 -13.84 -6.61 -12.37
C THR A 196 -13.55 -5.20 -11.87
N THR A 197 -14.40 -4.25 -12.26
CA THR A 197 -14.36 -2.84 -11.88
C THR A 197 -14.68 -2.61 -10.40
N ILE A 198 -15.67 -3.33 -9.86
CA ILE A 198 -16.08 -3.21 -8.46
C ILE A 198 -14.97 -3.66 -7.51
N ARG A 199 -14.20 -4.70 -7.87
CA ARG A 199 -13.15 -5.27 -7.01
C ARG A 199 -12.11 -4.27 -6.56
N THR A 200 -11.70 -3.33 -7.42
CA THR A 200 -10.69 -2.32 -7.05
C THR A 200 -11.24 -1.32 -6.04
N ILE A 201 -12.47 -0.85 -6.24
CA ILE A 201 -13.16 0.05 -5.31
C ILE A 201 -13.43 -0.65 -3.97
N GLU A 202 -13.75 -1.95 -3.98
CA GLU A 202 -13.97 -2.74 -2.76
C GLU A 202 -12.74 -2.82 -1.86
N GLN A 203 -11.55 -2.55 -2.39
CA GLN A 203 -10.30 -2.50 -1.62
C GLN A 203 -10.03 -1.13 -0.99
N ILE A 204 -10.85 -0.10 -1.23
CA ILE A 204 -10.69 1.19 -0.52
C ILE A 204 -11.08 0.99 0.95
N ASP A 205 -10.21 1.45 1.85
CA ASP A 205 -10.28 1.15 3.28
C ASP A 205 -11.61 1.55 3.94
N VAL A 206 -12.11 2.76 3.67
CA VAL A 206 -13.41 3.21 4.17
C VAL A 206 -14.11 4.04 3.10
N ILE A 207 -15.40 3.73 2.85
CA ILE A 207 -16.24 4.55 1.97
C ILE A 207 -17.49 4.98 2.71
N TRP A 208 -17.84 6.26 2.63
CA TRP A 208 -19.08 6.81 3.14
C TRP A 208 -20.09 6.98 2.03
N LEU A 209 -21.28 6.44 2.24
CA LEU A 209 -22.38 6.49 1.29
C LEU A 209 -23.59 7.17 1.90
N LYS A 210 -24.24 8.01 1.11
CA LYS A 210 -25.58 8.53 1.40
C LYS A 210 -26.55 7.88 0.42
N LYS A 211 -27.40 6.99 0.94
CA LYS A 211 -28.26 6.10 0.14
C LYS A 211 -27.42 5.19 -0.77
N ARG A 212 -27.35 5.48 -2.07
CA ARG A 212 -26.58 4.72 -3.07
C ARG A 212 -25.40 5.49 -3.64
N SER A 213 -25.19 6.74 -3.21
CA SER A 213 -24.15 7.61 -3.71
C SER A 213 -22.99 7.63 -2.72
N ILE A 214 -21.79 7.33 -3.23
CA ILE A 214 -20.53 7.60 -2.54
C ILE A 214 -20.37 9.10 -2.36
N VAL A 215 -20.08 9.52 -1.14
CA VAL A 215 -19.84 10.92 -0.78
C VAL A 215 -18.35 11.16 -0.51
N ARG A 216 -17.74 10.27 0.29
CA ARG A 216 -16.32 10.33 0.64
C ARG A 216 -15.67 8.95 0.57
N ALA A 217 -14.41 8.91 0.17
CA ALA A 217 -13.59 7.71 0.16
C ALA A 217 -12.25 7.98 0.85
N PHE A 218 -11.87 7.09 1.75
CA PHE A 218 -10.70 7.23 2.61
C PHE A 218 -9.76 6.06 2.42
N GLU A 219 -8.48 6.38 2.29
CA GLU A 219 -7.40 5.42 2.25
C GLU A 219 -6.45 5.68 3.42
N VAL A 220 -6.25 4.67 4.26
CA VAL A 220 -5.52 4.81 5.52
C VAL A 220 -4.09 4.30 5.35
N GLU A 221 -3.16 5.24 5.19
CA GLU A 221 -1.79 4.94 4.82
C GLU A 221 -0.84 4.87 6.04
N HIS A 222 -0.60 3.67 6.55
CA HIS A 222 0.43 3.40 7.57
C HIS A 222 1.70 2.78 6.99
N THR A 223 1.54 1.68 6.25
CA THR A 223 2.64 0.84 5.73
C THR A 223 2.44 0.43 4.27
N THR A 224 1.24 0.63 3.73
CA THR A 224 0.92 0.53 2.31
C THR A 224 1.65 1.60 1.52
N SER A 225 1.88 1.34 0.22
CA SER A 225 2.40 2.39 -0.66
C SER A 225 1.26 3.35 -0.97
N VAL A 226 1.45 4.63 -0.63
CA VAL A 226 0.53 5.72 -0.97
C VAL A 226 0.09 5.62 -2.44
N TYR A 227 1.02 5.26 -3.32
CA TYR A 227 0.76 5.05 -4.74
C TYR A 227 -0.36 4.05 -5.05
N SER A 228 -0.46 2.94 -4.31
CA SER A 228 -1.51 1.93 -4.52
C SER A 228 -2.89 2.42 -4.05
N GLY A 229 -2.91 3.23 -2.98
CA GLY A 229 -4.08 3.97 -2.54
C GLY A 229 -4.59 4.94 -3.60
N LEU A 230 -3.68 5.77 -4.13
CA LEU A 230 -4.00 6.75 -5.17
C LEU A 230 -4.48 6.10 -6.47
N LEU A 231 -3.97 4.92 -6.84
CA LEU A 231 -4.46 4.20 -8.01
C LEU A 231 -5.92 3.74 -7.83
N ARG A 232 -6.28 3.22 -6.65
CA ARG A 232 -7.68 2.85 -6.33
C ARG A 232 -8.62 4.05 -6.39
N MET A 233 -8.15 5.21 -5.96
CA MET A 233 -8.91 6.46 -6.05
C MET A 233 -9.05 6.97 -7.49
N ALA A 234 -7.99 6.88 -8.29
CA ALA A 234 -8.04 7.25 -9.70
C ALA A 234 -9.03 6.36 -10.47
N ASP A 235 -9.05 5.05 -10.19
CA ASP A 235 -10.04 4.13 -10.74
C ASP A 235 -11.46 4.53 -10.34
N LEU A 236 -11.70 4.88 -9.06
CA LEU A 236 -13.00 5.35 -8.59
C LEU A 236 -13.49 6.60 -9.36
N LEU A 237 -12.62 7.58 -9.59
CA LEU A 237 -12.95 8.80 -10.34
C LEU A 237 -13.25 8.51 -11.81
N ALA A 238 -12.46 7.65 -12.45
CA ALA A 238 -12.66 7.26 -13.84
C ALA A 238 -14.05 6.60 -14.06
N LEU A 239 -14.55 5.90 -13.04
CA LEU A 239 -15.81 5.17 -13.10
C LEU A 239 -17.03 6.00 -12.71
N GLN A 240 -16.84 7.03 -11.88
CA GLN A 240 -17.89 7.93 -11.37
C GLN A 240 -17.71 9.39 -11.84
N PRO A 241 -17.56 9.68 -13.14
CA PRO A 241 -17.19 11.02 -13.63
C PRO A 241 -18.23 12.11 -13.31
N ASN A 242 -19.47 11.72 -13.00
CA ASN A 242 -20.58 12.63 -12.70
C ASN A 242 -20.86 12.80 -11.20
N MET A 243 -20.09 12.16 -10.32
CA MET A 243 -20.27 12.29 -8.88
C MET A 243 -19.19 13.19 -8.27
N ASP A 244 -19.62 14.00 -7.30
CA ASP A 244 -18.74 14.84 -6.50
C ASP A 244 -18.27 14.02 -5.28
N ILE A 245 -17.21 13.23 -5.48
CA ILE A 245 -16.65 12.35 -4.45
C ILE A 245 -15.42 13.04 -3.87
N HIS A 246 -15.43 13.27 -2.56
CA HIS A 246 -14.26 13.81 -1.86
C HIS A 246 -13.33 12.65 -1.47
N LEU A 247 -12.07 12.73 -1.91
CA LEU A 247 -11.08 11.70 -1.66
C LEU A 247 -10.11 12.15 -0.57
N HIS A 248 -9.69 11.22 0.28
CA HIS A 248 -8.86 11.52 1.43
C HIS A 248 -7.79 10.45 1.67
N ILE A 249 -6.52 10.84 1.66
CA ILE A 249 -5.45 10.03 2.22
C ILE A 249 -5.33 10.37 3.71
N VAL A 250 -5.50 9.37 4.57
CA VAL A 250 -5.41 9.51 6.02
C VAL A 250 -4.12 8.85 6.50
N ALA A 251 -3.15 9.64 6.97
CA ALA A 251 -1.82 9.15 7.31
C ALA A 251 -1.24 9.83 8.56
N PRO A 252 -0.15 9.33 9.17
CA PRO A 252 0.59 10.09 10.16
C PRO A 252 1.23 11.34 9.53
N SER A 253 1.37 12.40 10.32
CA SER A 253 2.00 13.68 9.92
C SER A 253 3.40 13.52 9.31
N THR A 254 4.14 12.47 9.69
CA THR A 254 5.45 12.14 9.11
C THR A 254 5.40 11.68 7.65
N ARG A 255 4.24 11.29 7.13
CA ARG A 255 4.03 10.85 5.73
C ARG A 255 3.44 11.95 4.84
N ARG A 256 3.04 13.10 5.40
CA ARG A 256 2.40 14.22 4.69
C ARG A 256 3.12 14.61 3.40
N ASP A 257 4.41 14.96 3.48
CA ASP A 257 5.15 15.45 2.32
C ASP A 257 5.29 14.36 1.24
N LYS A 258 5.41 13.10 1.66
CA LYS A 258 5.39 11.95 0.75
C LYS A 258 4.04 11.83 0.04
N VAL A 259 2.94 12.00 0.77
CA VAL A 259 1.59 11.96 0.19
C VAL A 259 1.43 13.02 -0.88
N PHE A 260 1.82 14.27 -0.60
CA PHE A 260 1.74 15.35 -1.58
C PHE A 260 2.64 15.12 -2.79
N GLN A 261 3.87 14.65 -2.58
CA GLN A 261 4.77 14.29 -3.68
C GLN A 261 4.16 13.22 -4.60
N GLU A 262 3.51 12.19 -4.04
CA GLU A 262 2.91 11.11 -4.83
C GLU A 262 1.61 11.54 -5.54
N ILE A 263 0.76 12.34 -4.87
CA ILE A 263 -0.49 12.85 -5.43
C ILE A 263 -0.23 13.79 -6.63
N GLN A 264 0.84 14.59 -6.59
CA GLN A 264 1.21 15.52 -7.66
C GLN A 264 1.91 14.85 -8.85
N ARG A 265 2.03 13.51 -8.87
CA ARG A 265 2.70 12.83 -9.97
C ARG A 265 1.95 13.02 -11.29
N PRO A 266 2.66 13.22 -12.42
CA PRO A 266 2.04 13.53 -13.71
C PRO A 266 0.98 12.53 -14.18
N VAL A 267 1.10 11.26 -13.79
CA VAL A 267 0.13 10.21 -14.12
C VAL A 267 -1.27 10.49 -13.54
N PHE A 268 -1.33 11.16 -12.39
CA PHE A 268 -2.58 11.52 -11.73
C PHE A 268 -3.10 12.91 -12.14
N SER A 269 -2.33 13.66 -12.93
CA SER A 269 -2.75 14.95 -13.49
C SER A 269 -3.57 14.82 -14.77
N LEU A 270 -3.59 13.64 -15.39
CA LEU A 270 -4.22 13.38 -16.70
C LEU A 270 -5.63 12.78 -16.59
N LEU A 271 -6.30 12.94 -15.46
CA LEU A 271 -7.67 12.48 -15.27
C LEU A 271 -8.64 13.40 -16.02
N ASP A 272 -9.73 12.83 -16.59
CA ASP A 272 -10.65 13.53 -17.49
C ASP A 272 -11.31 14.79 -16.89
N ARG A 273 -11.45 14.85 -15.56
CA ARG A 273 -12.19 15.92 -14.87
C ARG A 273 -11.26 16.99 -14.27
N ALA A 274 -10.37 16.55 -13.38
CA ALA A 274 -9.38 17.39 -12.71
C ALA A 274 -8.23 16.50 -12.23
N PRO A 275 -7.02 17.05 -12.08
CA PRO A 275 -5.91 16.36 -11.44
C PRO A 275 -6.26 15.82 -10.06
N LEU A 276 -5.71 14.66 -9.69
CA LEU A 276 -6.00 14.04 -8.40
C LEU A 276 -5.66 14.94 -7.21
N TYR A 277 -4.64 15.80 -7.33
CA TYR A 277 -4.27 16.76 -6.29
C TYR A 277 -5.35 17.82 -5.99
N GLU A 278 -6.29 18.03 -6.90
CA GLU A 278 -7.44 18.94 -6.71
C GLU A 278 -8.66 18.22 -6.14
N CYS A 279 -8.68 16.88 -6.13
CA CYS A 279 -9.81 16.07 -5.66
C CYS A 279 -9.49 15.22 -4.42
N CYS A 280 -8.21 15.06 -4.09
CA CYS A 280 -7.74 14.26 -2.99
C CYS A 280 -6.99 15.10 -1.96
N SER A 281 -7.56 15.21 -0.75
CA SER A 281 -6.91 15.86 0.37
C SER A 281 -6.10 14.88 1.22
N TYR A 282 -5.26 15.43 2.08
CA TYR A 282 -4.56 14.73 3.15
C TYR A 282 -5.22 15.07 4.49
N ILE A 283 -5.41 14.07 5.35
CA ILE A 283 -5.85 14.27 6.74
C ILE A 283 -4.90 13.51 7.67
N SER A 284 -4.40 14.20 8.69
CA SER A 284 -3.54 13.55 9.69
C SER A 284 -4.33 12.67 10.66
N TYR A 285 -3.68 11.66 11.26
CA TYR A 285 -4.31 10.91 12.36
C TYR A 285 -4.70 11.77 13.54
N ASP A 286 -3.85 12.72 13.93
CA ASP A 286 -4.14 13.64 15.04
C ASP A 286 -5.41 14.46 14.73
N SER A 287 -5.55 14.94 13.49
CA SER A 287 -6.74 15.65 13.01
C SER A 287 -7.99 14.78 13.07
N MET A 288 -7.88 13.51 12.66
CA MET A 288 -9.00 12.56 12.74
C MET A 288 -9.41 12.28 14.18
N GLU A 289 -8.44 12.01 15.06
CA GLU A 289 -8.68 11.77 16.49
C GLU A 289 -9.33 12.97 17.17
N GLN A 290 -8.91 14.19 16.81
CA GLN A 290 -9.53 15.43 17.27
C GLN A 290 -10.99 15.52 16.79
N LEU A 291 -11.25 15.30 15.50
CA LEU A 291 -12.61 15.32 14.96
C LEU A 291 -13.52 14.30 15.66
N ALA A 292 -13.02 13.11 15.98
CA ALA A 292 -13.80 12.08 16.67
C ALA A 292 -14.26 12.49 18.08
N GLN A 293 -13.59 13.46 18.71
CA GLN A 293 -13.89 13.96 20.05
C GLN A 293 -14.92 15.09 20.04
N GLU A 294 -15.31 15.59 18.86
CA GLU A 294 -16.34 16.63 18.74
C GLU A 294 -17.69 16.18 19.29
N ARG A 295 -18.26 16.98 20.18
CA ARG A 295 -19.45 16.60 20.97
C ARG A 295 -20.74 16.52 20.16
N HIS A 296 -20.80 17.18 19.01
CA HIS A 296 -22.01 17.35 18.21
C HIS A 296 -21.82 16.92 16.75
N LEU A 297 -21.00 15.88 16.50
CA LEU A 297 -20.76 15.33 15.16
C LEU A 297 -22.05 15.04 14.37
N GLU A 298 -23.10 14.58 15.05
CA GLU A 298 -24.43 14.29 14.46
C GLU A 298 -25.18 15.51 13.91
N HIS A 299 -24.73 16.72 14.23
CA HIS A 299 -25.30 17.98 13.75
C HIS A 299 -24.40 18.69 12.74
N LEU A 300 -23.18 18.20 12.53
CA LEU A 300 -22.22 18.76 11.58
C LEU A 300 -22.43 18.15 10.19
N SER A 301 -22.27 18.96 9.15
CA SER A 301 -22.18 18.47 7.77
C SER A 301 -20.82 17.83 7.54
N ASP A 302 -20.72 16.95 6.54
CA ASP A 302 -19.46 16.30 6.19
C ASP A 302 -18.36 17.27 5.73
N SER A 303 -18.73 18.49 5.33
CA SER A 303 -17.78 19.57 5.06
C SER A 303 -16.89 19.95 6.24
N VAL A 304 -17.24 19.55 7.48
CA VAL A 304 -16.34 19.75 8.62
C VAL A 304 -15.00 19.06 8.41
N LEU A 305 -14.94 17.95 7.66
CA LEU A 305 -13.68 17.28 7.33
C LEU A 305 -12.75 18.17 6.50
N ASP A 306 -13.30 19.15 5.79
CA ASP A 306 -12.51 20.06 4.96
C ASP A 306 -11.70 21.04 5.83
N GLU A 307 -12.14 21.31 7.07
CA GLU A 307 -11.39 22.09 8.06
C GLU A 307 -10.18 21.34 8.63
N TYR A 308 -10.20 20.00 8.54
CA TYR A 308 -9.13 19.11 9.00
C TYR A 308 -8.25 18.61 7.84
N SER A 309 -8.60 19.00 6.61
CA SER A 309 -7.94 18.58 5.38
C SER A 309 -6.87 19.56 4.94
N GLU A 310 -5.77 19.02 4.45
CA GLU A 310 -4.72 19.76 3.75
C GLU A 310 -4.68 19.36 2.28
N TRP A 311 -4.31 20.30 1.41
CA TRP A 311 -4.24 20.10 -0.03
C TRP A 311 -2.82 20.33 -0.53
N ALA A 312 -2.43 19.64 -1.59
CA ALA A 312 -1.15 19.88 -2.24
C ALA A 312 -1.25 21.18 -3.07
N GLU A 313 -0.28 22.08 -2.88
CA GLU A 313 -0.16 23.37 -3.60
C GLU A 313 0.54 23.23 -4.96
#